data_AF-A9DMV4-F1
#
_entry.id   AF-A9DMV4-F1
#
_cell.length_a   1.000
_cell.length_b   1.000
_cell.length_c   1.000
_cell.angle_alpha   90.00
_cell.angle_beta   90.00
_cell.angle_gamma   90.00
#
_symmetry.space_group_name_H-M   'P 1'
#
loop_
_entity.id
_entity.type
_entity.pdbx_description
1 polymer ?
#
loop_
_entity_poly.entity_id
_entity_poly.type
_entity_poly.pdbx_seq_one_letter_code
_entity_poly.pdbx_strand_id
1 'polypeptide(L)'
;MNSKENRTDLINSLGIGIFAYLLILKICTLIEFIIQNTLIIAEASYELISLIPKTISLITYTLILLWMITKFNHLTKLNTRRTLITLIIGFFAITILYGLLNDFVELLLMDKFPFEFSLYYENLRTNILSKNYTFYFPLLKYVILVLVFLIRKKSIVK
;
A
#
# COMPACT_ATOMS: atom_id res chain seq x y z
N MET A 1 3.75 -19.94 33.84
CA MET A 1 4.03 -19.24 32.56
C MET A 1 5.04 -18.14 32.82
N ASN A 2 6.19 -18.18 32.14
CA ASN A 2 7.34 -17.35 32.46
C ASN A 2 7.17 -15.94 31.84
N SER A 3 7.37 -14.87 32.62
CA SER A 3 7.09 -13.48 32.20
C SER A 3 7.87 -13.01 30.96
N LYS A 4 8.99 -13.67 30.62
CA LYS A 4 9.79 -13.41 29.41
C LYS A 4 9.15 -13.96 28.13
N GLU A 5 8.45 -15.08 28.21
CA GLU A 5 7.80 -15.76 27.07
C GLU A 5 6.63 -14.90 26.57
N ASN A 6 5.77 -14.43 27.49
CA ASN A 6 4.67 -13.50 27.19
C ASN A 6 5.15 -12.17 26.56
N ARG A 7 6.31 -11.63 26.97
CA ARG A 7 6.85 -10.40 26.37
C ARG A 7 7.31 -10.61 24.93
N THR A 8 7.94 -11.74 24.65
CA THR A 8 8.47 -12.06 23.32
C THR A 8 7.34 -12.30 22.33
N ASP A 9 6.28 -12.99 22.75
CA ASP A 9 5.09 -13.23 21.93
C ASP A 9 4.31 -11.95 21.63
N LEU A 10 4.22 -11.04 22.60
CA LEU A 10 3.58 -9.73 22.42
C LEU A 10 4.34 -8.85 21.42
N ILE A 11 5.68 -8.80 21.51
CA ILE A 11 6.54 -8.09 20.55
C ILE A 11 6.39 -8.67 19.15
N ASN A 12 6.41 -10.00 19.02
CA ASN A 12 6.26 -10.67 17.73
C ASN A 12 4.88 -10.39 17.11
N SER A 13 3.80 -10.41 17.91
CA SER A 13 2.45 -10.13 17.44
C SER A 13 2.28 -8.69 16.96
N LEU A 14 2.80 -7.71 17.71
CA LEU A 14 2.82 -6.31 17.31
C LEU A 14 3.65 -6.10 16.03
N GLY A 15 4.84 -6.74 15.96
CA GLY A 15 5.69 -6.71 14.79
C GLY A 15 5.00 -7.25 13.54
N ILE A 16 4.27 -8.38 13.64
CA ILE A 16 3.49 -8.94 12.54
C ILE A 16 2.46 -7.92 12.04
N GLY A 17 1.71 -7.29 12.95
CA GLY A 17 0.72 -6.28 12.58
C GLY A 17 1.33 -5.08 11.84
N ILE A 18 2.45 -4.55 12.36
CA ILE A 18 3.14 -3.39 11.78
C ILE A 18 3.71 -3.74 10.40
N PHE A 19 4.49 -4.82 10.29
CA PHE A 19 5.12 -5.18 9.01
C PHE A 19 4.10 -5.64 7.96
N ALA A 20 3.01 -6.29 8.38
CA ALA A 20 1.88 -6.56 7.52
C ALA A 20 1.30 -5.26 6.93
N TYR A 21 0.98 -4.29 7.78
CA TYR A 21 0.42 -3.02 7.35
C TYR A 21 1.37 -2.26 6.41
N LEU A 22 2.65 -2.16 6.77
CA LEU A 22 3.67 -1.50 5.95
C LEU A 22 3.85 -2.19 4.60
N LEU A 23 3.84 -3.52 4.56
CA LEU A 23 3.93 -4.29 3.33
C LEU A 23 2.73 -4.02 2.41
N ILE A 24 1.51 -4.01 2.95
CA ILE A 24 0.29 -3.69 2.17
C ILE A 24 0.40 -2.29 1.58
N LEU A 25 0.81 -1.29 2.39
CA LEU A 25 0.99 0.08 1.89
C LEU A 25 1.99 0.14 0.75
N LYS A 26 3.13 -0.54 0.87
CA LYS A 26 4.17 -0.55 -0.17
C LYS A 26 3.74 -1.25 -1.45
N ILE A 27 3.01 -2.37 -1.36
CA ILE A 27 2.41 -3.01 -2.53
C ILE A 27 1.45 -2.05 -3.23
N CYS A 28 0.62 -1.34 -2.47
CA CYS A 28 -0.33 -0.37 -3.02
C CYS A 28 0.40 0.78 -3.72
N THR A 29 1.45 1.34 -3.13
CA THR A 29 2.30 2.37 -3.76
C THR A 29 2.94 1.89 -5.05
N LEU A 30 3.41 0.64 -5.09
CA LEU A 30 3.98 0.05 -6.30
C LEU A 30 2.93 -0.06 -7.42
N ILE A 31 1.70 -0.47 -7.08
CA ILE A 31 0.58 -0.53 -8.04
C ILE A 31 0.22 0.88 -8.55
N GLU A 32 0.15 1.88 -7.66
CA GLU A 32 -0.07 3.28 -8.05
C GLU A 32 0.96 3.72 -9.09
N PHE A 33 2.25 3.45 -8.82
CA PHE A 33 3.34 3.81 -9.73
C PHE A 33 3.20 3.16 -11.11
N ILE A 34 2.96 1.85 -11.17
CA ILE A 34 2.85 1.13 -12.44
C ILE A 34 1.69 1.68 -13.28
N ILE A 35 0.52 1.87 -12.66
CA ILE A 35 -0.68 2.33 -13.37
C ILE A 35 -0.50 3.78 -13.81
N GLN A 36 0.04 4.65 -12.95
CA GLN A 36 0.28 6.05 -13.30
C GLN A 36 1.19 6.17 -14.52
N ASN A 37 2.34 5.50 -14.51
CA ASN A 37 3.27 5.53 -15.64
C ASN A 37 2.65 4.95 -16.92
N THR A 38 1.85 3.90 -16.80
CA THR A 38 1.13 3.31 -17.95
C THR A 38 0.12 4.30 -18.53
N LEU A 39 -0.61 5.04 -17.69
CA LEU A 39 -1.58 6.04 -18.14
C LEU A 39 -0.92 7.29 -18.74
N ILE A 40 0.26 7.67 -18.25
CA ILE A 40 1.07 8.75 -18.85
C ILE A 40 1.45 8.36 -20.28
N ILE A 41 2.00 7.16 -20.47
CA ILE A 41 2.41 6.64 -21.80
C ILE A 41 1.21 6.47 -22.73
N ALA A 42 0.03 6.14 -22.19
CA ALA A 42 -1.21 6.01 -22.95
C ALA A 42 -1.88 7.37 -23.27
N GLU A 43 -1.23 8.49 -22.97
CA GLU A 43 -1.73 9.85 -23.21
C GLU A 43 -3.12 10.10 -22.60
N ALA A 44 -3.41 9.46 -21.46
CA ALA A 44 -4.68 9.68 -20.75
C ALA A 44 -4.77 11.12 -20.23
N SER A 45 -6.00 11.61 -20.02
CA SER A 45 -6.17 12.93 -19.42
C SER A 45 -5.56 12.98 -18.01
N TYR A 46 -5.04 14.14 -17.64
CA TYR A 46 -4.40 14.34 -16.34
C TYR A 46 -5.31 13.96 -15.15
N GLU A 47 -6.61 14.18 -15.28
CA GLU A 47 -7.62 13.78 -14.29
C GLU A 47 -7.60 12.26 -14.07
N LEU A 48 -7.59 11.48 -15.15
CA LEU A 48 -7.54 10.01 -15.09
C LEU A 48 -6.20 9.53 -14.54
N ILE A 49 -5.08 10.11 -14.99
CA ILE A 49 -3.73 9.80 -14.47
C ILE A 49 -3.66 10.07 -12.96
N SER A 50 -4.32 11.11 -12.46
CA SER A 50 -4.30 11.46 -11.03
C SER A 50 -5.22 10.60 -10.16
N LEU A 51 -6.36 10.17 -10.70
CA LEU A 51 -7.45 9.54 -9.94
C LEU A 51 -7.43 8.01 -10.01
N ILE A 52 -7.23 7.44 -11.20
CA ILE A 52 -7.32 5.99 -11.42
C ILE A 52 -6.30 5.22 -10.58
N PRO A 53 -4.99 5.58 -10.56
CA PRO A 53 -4.00 4.84 -9.77
C PRO A 53 -4.38 4.78 -8.29
N LYS A 54 -4.84 5.92 -7.73
CA LYS A 54 -5.22 6.04 -6.32
C LYS A 54 -6.49 5.26 -6.00
N THR A 55 -7.46 5.26 -6.92
CA THR A 55 -8.69 4.48 -6.80
C THR A 55 -8.42 2.99 -6.82
N ILE A 56 -7.63 2.50 -7.79
CA ILE A 56 -7.26 1.09 -7.87
C ILE A 56 -6.48 0.68 -6.63
N SER A 57 -5.53 1.49 -6.19
CA SER A 57 -4.78 1.26 -4.95
C SER A 57 -5.65 1.19 -3.71
N LEU A 58 -6.68 2.03 -3.59
CA LEU A 58 -7.63 1.96 -2.48
C LEU A 58 -8.44 0.66 -2.50
N ILE A 59 -8.87 0.22 -3.69
CA ILE A 59 -9.57 -1.06 -3.88
C ILE A 59 -8.65 -2.21 -3.48
N THR A 60 -7.42 -2.24 -4.01
CA THR A 60 -6.43 -3.27 -3.70
C THR A 60 -6.08 -3.30 -2.21
N TYR A 61 -5.89 -2.13 -1.59
CA TYR A 61 -5.69 -2.00 -0.15
C TYR A 61 -6.81 -2.67 0.64
N THR A 62 -8.06 -2.35 0.30
CA THR A 62 -9.24 -2.87 0.98
C THR A 62 -9.35 -4.39 0.83
N LEU A 63 -9.14 -4.91 -0.40
CA LEU A 63 -9.19 -6.34 -0.67
C LEU A 63 -8.11 -7.12 0.09
N ILE A 64 -6.86 -6.62 0.09
CA ILE A 64 -5.76 -7.27 0.81
C ILE A 64 -6.02 -7.23 2.32
N LEU A 65 -6.50 -6.10 2.84
CA LEU A 65 -6.80 -5.95 4.27
C LEU A 65 -7.90 -6.93 4.72
N LEU A 66 -8.99 -7.03 3.96
CA LEU A 66 -10.07 -7.98 4.22
C LEU A 66 -9.57 -9.43 4.14
N TRP A 67 -8.80 -9.77 3.09
CA TRP A 67 -8.23 -11.10 2.92
C TRP A 67 -7.28 -11.49 4.05
N MET A 68 -6.44 -10.56 4.52
CA MET A 68 -5.57 -10.77 5.67
C MET A 68 -6.41 -11.11 6.90
N ILE A 69 -7.46 -10.36 7.18
CA ILE A 69 -8.25 -10.57 8.40
C ILE A 69 -9.01 -11.89 8.37
N THR A 70 -9.58 -12.26 7.23
CA THR A 70 -10.26 -13.55 7.10
C THR A 70 -9.28 -14.71 7.23
N LYS A 71 -8.10 -14.62 6.60
CA LYS A 71 -7.07 -15.66 6.64
C LYS A 71 -6.42 -15.82 8.02
N PHE A 72 -6.17 -14.70 8.72
CA PHE A 72 -5.51 -14.68 10.02
C PHE A 72 -6.49 -14.79 11.20
N ASN A 73 -7.79 -15.04 10.99
CA ASN A 73 -8.72 -15.28 12.10
C ASN A 73 -8.48 -16.63 12.82
N HIS A 74 -7.82 -17.60 12.18
CA HIS A 74 -7.40 -18.87 12.79
C HIS A 74 -5.96 -18.81 13.33
N LEU A 75 -5.69 -17.86 14.24
CA LEU A 75 -4.37 -17.57 14.82
C LEU A 75 -3.75 -18.70 15.66
N THR A 76 -4.50 -19.76 15.98
CA THR A 76 -4.08 -20.81 16.93
C THR A 76 -2.93 -21.72 16.44
N LYS A 77 -2.43 -21.56 15.20
CA LYS A 77 -1.32 -22.37 14.65
C LYS A 77 -0.22 -21.59 13.91
N LEU A 78 -0.18 -20.26 14.03
CA LEU A 78 0.85 -19.47 13.33
C LEU A 78 2.17 -19.46 14.09
N ASN A 79 3.23 -19.90 13.41
CA ASN A 79 4.60 -19.71 13.89
C ASN A 79 4.98 -18.22 13.74
N THR A 80 4.75 -17.46 14.81
CA THR A 80 4.89 -16.00 14.87
C THR A 80 6.26 -15.52 14.39
N ARG A 81 7.34 -16.22 14.77
CA ARG A 81 8.71 -15.89 14.36
C ARG A 81 8.90 -16.03 12.85
N ARG A 82 8.44 -17.14 12.26
CA ARG A 82 8.55 -17.37 10.81
C ARG A 82 7.74 -16.34 10.04
N THR A 83 6.50 -16.08 10.46
CA THR A 83 5.62 -15.09 9.82
C THR A 83 6.22 -13.69 9.87
N LEU A 84 6.76 -13.27 11.02
CA LEU A 84 7.42 -11.98 11.15
C LEU A 84 8.59 -11.83 10.19
N ILE A 85 9.48 -12.83 10.11
CA ILE A 85 10.63 -12.82 9.20
C ILE A 85 10.17 -12.72 7.74
N THR A 86 9.15 -13.49 7.34
CA THR A 86 8.60 -13.42 5.98
C THR A 86 8.05 -12.03 5.65
N LEU A 87 7.32 -11.40 6.57
CA LEU A 87 6.78 -10.05 6.37
C LEU A 87 7.89 -9.00 6.25
N ILE A 88 8.93 -9.10 7.07
CA ILE A 88 10.11 -8.21 7.01
C ILE A 88 10.81 -8.34 5.65
N ILE A 89 11.14 -9.57 5.24
CA ILE A 89 11.81 -9.83 3.96
C ILE A 89 10.94 -9.32 2.80
N GLY A 90 9.64 -9.61 2.80
CA GLY A 90 8.71 -9.14 1.78
C GLY A 90 8.66 -7.61 1.71
N PHE A 91 8.62 -6.93 2.86
CA PHE A 91 8.62 -5.47 2.93
C PHE A 91 9.87 -4.87 2.30
N PHE A 92 11.05 -5.38 2.64
CA PHE A 92 12.30 -4.90 2.07
C PHE A 92 12.42 -5.22 0.57
N ALA A 93 12.02 -6.41 0.14
CA ALA A 93 12.04 -6.79 -1.27
C ALA A 93 11.16 -5.85 -2.13
N ILE A 94 9.94 -5.56 -1.69
CA ILE A 94 9.05 -4.61 -2.39
C ILE A 94 9.59 -3.19 -2.33
N THR A 95 10.20 -2.78 -1.21
CA THR A 95 10.79 -1.44 -1.10
C THR A 95 11.96 -1.26 -2.05
N ILE A 96 12.85 -2.25 -2.16
CA ILE A 96 13.97 -2.25 -3.11
C ILE A 96 13.43 -2.25 -4.54
N LEU A 97 12.47 -3.11 -4.85
CA LEU A 97 11.85 -3.15 -6.18
C LEU A 97 11.24 -1.80 -6.57
N TYR A 98 10.49 -1.18 -5.66
CA TYR A 98 9.91 0.14 -5.88
C TYR A 98 11.00 1.20 -6.10
N GLY A 99 12.06 1.20 -5.29
CA GLY A 99 13.19 2.12 -5.48
C GLY A 99 13.85 1.95 -6.85
N LEU A 100 14.11 0.72 -7.28
CA LEU A 100 14.68 0.45 -8.60
C LEU A 100 13.77 0.92 -9.75
N LEU A 101 12.46 0.70 -9.64
CA LEU A 101 11.50 1.14 -10.65
C LEU A 101 11.40 2.67 -10.70
N ASN A 102 11.32 3.32 -9.54
CA ASN A 102 11.23 4.76 -9.46
C ASN A 102 12.50 5.44 -9.98
N ASP A 103 13.67 4.94 -9.61
CA ASP A 103 14.93 5.61 -9.96
C ASP A 103 15.38 5.29 -11.39
N PHE A 104 15.24 4.04 -11.85
CA PHE A 104 15.75 3.65 -13.17
C PHE A 104 14.67 3.58 -14.24
N VAL A 105 13.52 2.99 -13.93
CA VAL A 105 12.47 2.78 -14.94
C VAL A 105 11.76 4.09 -15.25
N GLU A 106 11.45 4.92 -14.25
CA GLU A 106 10.85 6.23 -14.51
C GLU A 106 11.75 7.11 -15.39
N LEU A 107 13.05 7.19 -15.08
CA LEU A 107 14.02 7.92 -15.91
C LEU A 107 14.06 7.38 -17.35
N LEU A 108 14.14 6.06 -17.52
CA LEU A 108 14.13 5.44 -18.84
C LEU A 108 12.83 5.75 -19.62
N LEU A 109 11.69 5.81 -18.92
CA LEU A 109 10.41 6.15 -19.53
C LEU A 109 10.34 7.63 -19.91
N MET A 110 10.85 8.54 -19.08
CA MET A 110 10.95 9.96 -19.41
C MET A 110 11.83 10.21 -20.63
N ASP A 111 12.94 9.48 -20.75
CA ASP A 111 13.84 9.60 -21.91
C ASP A 111 13.17 9.08 -23.19
N LYS A 112 12.32 8.05 -23.09
CA LYS A 112 11.59 7.48 -24.24
C LYS A 112 10.34 8.27 -24.63
N PHE A 113 9.63 8.83 -23.65
CA PHE A 113 8.34 9.51 -23.81
C PHE A 113 8.42 10.94 -23.22
N PRO A 114 9.34 11.79 -23.71
CA PRO A 114 9.64 13.06 -23.06
C PRO A 114 8.47 14.05 -23.13
N PHE A 115 7.66 14.00 -24.19
CA PHE A 115 6.55 14.92 -24.39
C PHE A 115 5.40 14.62 -23.42
N GLU A 116 5.03 13.35 -23.29
CA GLU A 116 3.96 12.83 -22.44
C GLU A 116 4.26 13.13 -20.97
N PHE A 117 5.49 12.87 -20.54
CA PHE A 117 5.92 13.18 -19.18
C PHE A 117 6.02 14.68 -18.93
N SER A 118 6.54 15.48 -19.89
CA SER A 118 6.57 16.95 -19.76
C SER A 118 5.17 17.52 -19.57
N LEU A 119 4.22 17.10 -20.41
CA LEU A 119 2.82 17.54 -20.34
C LEU A 119 2.14 17.10 -19.03
N TYR A 120 2.44 15.90 -18.55
CA TYR A 120 1.98 15.44 -17.23
C TYR A 120 2.51 16.33 -16.10
N TYR A 121 3.81 16.61 -16.05
CA TYR A 121 4.40 17.42 -14.98
C TYR A 121 3.99 18.89 -15.02
N GLU A 122 3.76 19.44 -16.22
CA GLU A 122 3.22 20.78 -16.37
C GLU A 122 1.82 20.88 -15.78
N ASN A 123 0.93 19.95 -16.15
CA ASN A 123 -0.41 19.85 -15.57
C ASN A 123 -0.39 19.57 -14.07
N LEU A 124 0.56 18.74 -13.59
CA LEU A 124 0.74 18.50 -12.16
C LEU A 124 1.11 19.78 -11.41
N ARG A 125 1.87 20.70 -12.00
CA ARG A 125 2.22 21.96 -11.36
C ARG A 125 1.02 22.90 -11.27
N THR A 126 0.26 23.04 -12.36
CA THR A 126 -0.79 24.04 -12.50
C THR A 126 -2.12 23.63 -11.86
N ASN A 127 -2.41 22.34 -11.76
CA ASN A 127 -3.73 21.87 -11.35
C ASN A 127 -3.82 21.62 -9.83
N ILE A 128 -4.32 22.62 -9.10
CA ILE A 128 -4.44 22.61 -7.62
C ILE A 128 -5.61 21.72 -7.16
N LEU A 129 -6.68 21.64 -7.95
CA LEU A 129 -7.91 20.91 -7.59
C LEU A 129 -7.66 19.40 -7.50
N SER A 130 -6.96 18.82 -8.47
CA SER A 130 -6.58 17.40 -8.45
C SER A 130 -5.68 17.05 -7.24
N LYS A 131 -4.77 17.94 -6.85
CA LYS A 131 -3.94 17.77 -5.64
C LYS A 131 -4.82 17.68 -4.38
N ASN A 132 -5.84 18.52 -4.29
CA ASN A 132 -6.77 18.52 -3.15
C ASN A 132 -7.60 17.24 -3.07
N TYR A 133 -8.16 16.77 -4.19
CA TYR A 133 -8.91 15.50 -4.19
C TYR A 133 -8.04 14.31 -3.81
N THR A 134 -6.81 14.32 -4.32
CA THR A 134 -5.95 13.18 -4.11
C THR A 134 -5.33 13.09 -2.70
N PHE A 135 -5.39 14.18 -1.93
CA PHE A 135 -5.04 14.21 -0.50
C PHE A 135 -5.95 13.32 0.37
N TYR A 136 -7.20 13.12 -0.04
CA TYR A 136 -8.15 12.32 0.77
C TYR A 136 -7.90 10.81 0.70
N PHE A 137 -7.19 10.30 -0.31
CA PHE A 137 -6.96 8.86 -0.48
C PHE A 137 -6.17 8.22 0.68
N PRO A 138 -5.04 8.81 1.13
CA PRO A 138 -4.38 8.36 2.36
C PRO A 138 -5.33 8.32 3.56
N LEU A 139 -6.16 9.36 3.76
CA LEU A 139 -7.12 9.42 4.85
C LEU A 139 -8.17 8.30 4.75
N LEU A 140 -8.66 8.01 3.55
CA LEU A 140 -9.61 6.91 3.31
C LEU A 140 -9.00 5.55 3.67
N LYS A 141 -7.71 5.30 3.38
CA LYS A 141 -7.03 4.06 3.79
C LYS A 141 -7.05 3.91 5.32
N TYR A 142 -6.81 4.99 6.08
CA TYR A 142 -6.91 4.98 7.54
C TYR A 142 -8.35 4.78 8.03
N VAL A 143 -9.34 5.43 7.42
CA VAL A 143 -10.76 5.23 7.77
C VAL A 143 -11.16 3.77 7.57
N ILE A 144 -10.79 3.17 6.45
CA ILE A 144 -11.06 1.75 6.16
C ILE A 144 -10.40 0.86 7.21
N LEU A 145 -9.13 1.12 7.56
CA LEU A 145 -8.43 0.38 8.60
C LEU A 145 -9.20 0.40 9.93
N VAL A 146 -9.63 1.59 10.37
CA VAL A 146 -10.40 1.77 11.61
C VAL A 146 -11.74 1.05 11.55
N LEU A 147 -12.50 1.20 10.46
CA LEU A 147 -13.79 0.54 10.28
C LEU A 147 -13.65 -0.98 10.37
N VAL A 148 -12.63 -1.53 9.72
CA VAL A 148 -12.33 -2.95 9.71
C VAL A 148 -11.96 -3.46 11.11
N PHE A 149 -11.20 -2.69 11.90
CA PHE A 149 -10.93 -3.01 13.31
C PHE A 149 -12.20 -3.00 14.17
N LEU A 150 -13.09 -2.02 13.98
CA LEU A 150 -14.35 -1.90 14.72
C LEU A 150 -15.30 -3.06 14.43
N ILE A 151 -15.45 -3.45 13.16
CA ILE A 151 -16.28 -4.60 12.76
C ILE A 151 -15.78 -5.88 13.43
N ARG A 152 -14.46 -6.09 13.47
CA ARG A 152 -13.87 -7.26 14.12
C ARG A 152 -14.12 -7.28 15.63
N LYS A 153 -13.98 -6.15 16.32
CA LYS A 153 -14.26 -6.06 17.77
C LYS A 153 -15.70 -6.46 18.09
N LYS A 154 -16.68 -6.04 17.28
CA LYS A 154 -18.09 -6.40 17.45
C LYS A 154 -18.35 -7.90 17.25
N SER A 155 -17.57 -8.57 16.40
CA SER A 155 -17.68 -10.02 16.14
C SER A 155 -17.11 -10.91 17.25
N ILE A 156 -16.26 -10.39 18.14
CA ILE A 156 -15.62 -11.15 19.23
C ILE A 156 -16.45 -11.07 20.53
N VAL A 157 -17.40 -10.14 20.61
CA VAL A 157 -18.24 -9.88 21.80
C VAL A 157 -19.64 -10.52 21.67
N LYS A 158 -19.85 -11.40 20.68
CA LYS A 158 -21.03 -12.27 20.58
C LYS A 158 -20.63 -13.70 20.89
#